data_AF-A0A6A3C640-F1
#
_entry.id   AF-A0A6A3C640-F1
#
_cell.length_a   1.000
_cell.length_b   1.000
_cell.length_c   1.000
_cell.angle_alpha   90.00
_cell.angle_beta   90.00
_cell.angle_gamma   90.00
#
_symmetry.space_group_name_H-M   'P 1'
#
loop_
_entity.id
_entity.type
_entity.pdbx_description
1 polymer ?
#
loop_
_entity_poly.entity_id
_entity_poly.type
_entity_poly.pdbx_seq_one_letter_code
_entity_poly.pdbx_strand_id
1 'polypeptide(L)'
;MSFTYSTAGHGLGIGKVAEHGRFDGILSGISIGTRTRAGTVTGMHKIWRILQALGAIAFAYSYSVILIEIQDTVKSPPAEYKTMKRATLFSIIVTTVFYLLCGSFGYAAFGDLSPGILLTGFRFYNPYWLLDIANLAVVVHLIGAYQCPKSDFVMSEHEIPIPFAGTYRLNLFCLVWRTIFVAITTLIAMLMPFFNDVVGFLGAIGFWPLTVYFPIEMYISQKNIGRGTSRWLALKMISVAAAVGSVAGGFLDLQT
;
A
#
# COMPACT_ATOMS: atom_id res chain seq x y z
N MET A 1 -1.29 -6.94 3.22
CA MET A 1 -1.17 -6.79 4.69
C MET A 1 -0.77 -8.12 5.30
N SER A 2 0.08 -8.11 6.34
CA SER A 2 0.40 -9.33 7.10
C SER A 2 -0.87 -9.82 7.82
N PHE A 3 -1.19 -11.11 7.67
CA PHE A 3 -2.35 -11.74 8.30
C PHE A 3 -2.30 -11.54 9.82
N THR A 4 -1.15 -11.82 10.44
CA THR A 4 -0.90 -11.64 11.88
C THR A 4 -1.16 -10.22 12.34
N TYR A 5 -0.71 -9.21 11.57
CA TYR A 5 -0.92 -7.81 11.89
C TYR A 5 -2.40 -7.45 11.89
N SER A 6 -3.14 -7.87 10.85
CA SER A 6 -4.57 -7.58 10.75
C SER A 6 -5.38 -8.30 11.83
N THR A 7 -5.09 -9.57 12.11
CA THR A 7 -5.78 -10.34 13.15
C THR A 7 -5.54 -9.76 14.55
N ALA A 8 -4.30 -9.36 14.86
CA ALA A 8 -3.98 -8.67 16.11
C ALA A 8 -4.73 -7.33 16.21
N GLY A 9 -4.75 -6.55 15.12
CA GLY A 9 -5.49 -5.29 15.06
C GLY A 9 -7.00 -5.46 15.28
N HIS A 10 -7.60 -6.50 14.69
CA HIS A 10 -9.02 -6.83 14.92
C HIS A 10 -9.29 -7.20 16.38
N GLY A 11 -8.47 -8.08 16.96
CA GLY A 11 -8.64 -8.51 18.35
C GLY A 11 -8.52 -7.35 19.33
N LEU A 12 -7.51 -6.49 19.15
CA LEU A 12 -7.30 -5.30 19.99
C LEU A 12 -8.42 -4.27 19.81
N GLY A 13 -8.88 -4.03 18.57
CA GLY A 13 -10.01 -3.14 18.29
C GLY A 13 -11.31 -3.60 18.94
N ILE A 14 -11.66 -4.89 18.79
CA ILE A 14 -12.84 -5.48 19.42
C ILE A 14 -12.72 -5.40 20.95
N GLY A 15 -11.55 -5.75 21.50
CA GLY A 15 -11.31 -5.68 22.94
C GLY A 15 -11.48 -4.27 23.49
N LYS A 16 -11.03 -3.25 22.75
CA LYS A 16 -11.15 -1.84 23.15
C LYS A 16 -12.58 -1.34 23.14
N VAL A 17 -13.33 -1.68 22.09
CA VAL A 17 -14.76 -1.35 22.01
C VAL A 17 -15.54 -2.04 23.13
N ALA A 18 -15.21 -3.30 23.43
CA ALA A 18 -15.83 -4.05 24.52
C ALA A 18 -15.51 -3.44 25.91
N GLU A 19 -14.28 -2.94 26.12
CA GLU A 19 -13.88 -2.24 27.34
C GLU A 19 -14.63 -0.91 27.53
N HIS A 20 -14.75 -0.11 26.46
CA HIS A 20 -15.46 1.17 26.51
C HIS A 20 -16.98 1.03 26.57
N GLY A 21 -17.54 -0.09 26.10
CA GLY A 21 -18.99 -0.32 26.02
C GLY A 21 -19.72 0.57 25.01
N ARG A 22 -18.98 1.28 24.14
CA ARG A 22 -19.52 2.19 23.12
C ARG A 22 -18.63 2.24 21.89
N PHE A 23 -19.23 2.69 20.79
CA PHE A 23 -18.52 3.01 19.56
C PHE A 23 -18.12 4.49 19.59
N ASP A 24 -16.82 4.79 19.54
CA ASP A 24 -16.32 6.16 19.55
C ASP A 24 -16.36 6.81 18.14
N GLY A 25 -16.59 6.01 17.10
CA GLY A 25 -16.72 6.47 15.71
C GLY A 25 -18.11 7.00 15.34
N ILE A 26 -18.15 8.07 14.54
CA ILE A 26 -19.38 8.70 14.05
C ILE A 26 -19.53 8.47 12.53
N LEU A 27 -20.78 8.30 12.05
CA LEU A 27 -21.09 8.03 10.64
C LEU A 27 -20.58 9.13 9.68
N SER A 28 -20.54 10.38 10.13
CA SER A 28 -20.07 11.51 9.33
C SER A 28 -18.55 11.58 9.20
N GLY A 29 -17.81 10.61 9.76
CA GLY A 29 -16.35 10.63 9.85
C GLY A 29 -15.88 11.64 10.89
N ILE A 30 -14.62 12.06 10.78
CA ILE A 30 -14.00 13.00 11.73
C ILE A 30 -14.82 14.29 11.87
N SER A 31 -15.02 14.73 13.11
CA SER A 31 -15.75 15.96 13.41
C SER A 31 -14.90 17.20 13.12
N ILE A 32 -15.56 18.26 12.63
CA ILE A 32 -14.92 19.57 12.45
C ILE A 32 -14.74 20.17 13.85
N GLY A 33 -13.55 20.68 14.16
CA GLY A 33 -13.19 21.20 15.48
C GLY A 33 -12.44 20.21 16.36
N THR A 34 -12.31 18.94 15.97
CA THR A 34 -11.50 17.95 16.70
C THR A 34 -10.03 18.37 16.70
N ARG A 35 -9.38 18.39 17.88
CA ARG A 35 -7.94 18.59 18.00
C ARG A 35 -7.21 17.27 17.77
N THR A 36 -6.51 17.19 16.65
CA THR A 36 -5.60 16.08 16.35
C THR A 36 -4.15 16.50 16.64
N ARG A 37 -3.21 15.56 16.53
CA ARG A 37 -1.77 15.89 16.61
C ARG A 37 -1.30 16.88 15.54
N ALA A 38 -2.03 17.01 14.42
CA ALA A 38 -1.75 17.95 13.35
C ALA A 38 -2.50 19.30 13.50
N GLY A 39 -3.24 19.50 14.60
CA GLY A 39 -4.03 20.70 14.85
C GLY A 39 -5.54 20.48 14.77
N THR A 40 -6.29 21.59 14.77
CA THR A 40 -7.76 21.59 14.74
C THR A 40 -8.28 21.28 13.35
N VAL A 41 -9.15 20.28 13.23
CA VAL A 41 -9.73 19.87 11.95
C VAL A 41 -10.69 20.95 11.43
N THR A 42 -10.37 21.53 10.28
CA THR A 42 -11.27 22.45 9.55
C THR A 42 -12.06 21.70 8.47
N GLY A 43 -13.07 22.33 7.87
CA GLY A 43 -13.83 21.74 6.75
C GLY A 43 -12.95 21.35 5.56
N MET A 44 -11.93 22.17 5.25
CA MET A 44 -10.95 21.87 4.20
C MET A 44 -10.11 20.64 4.54
N HIS A 45 -9.64 20.52 5.79
CA HIS A 45 -8.90 19.33 6.24
C HIS A 45 -9.75 18.06 6.15
N LYS A 46 -11.06 18.16 6.39
CA LYS A 46 -11.98 17.02 6.25
C LYS A 46 -12.09 16.56 4.80
N ILE A 47 -12.30 17.48 3.86
CA ILE A 47 -12.33 17.17 2.42
C ILE A 47 -10.99 16.55 2.00
N TRP A 48 -9.88 17.12 2.48
CA TRP A 48 -8.55 16.64 2.18
C TRP A 48 -8.32 15.20 2.63
N ARG A 49 -8.67 14.89 3.88
CA ARG A 49 -8.57 13.53 4.43
C ARG A 49 -9.42 12.51 3.68
N ILE A 50 -10.57 12.92 3.15
CA ILE A 50 -11.41 12.04 2.30
C ILE A 50 -10.68 11.70 1.00
N LEU A 51 -10.04 12.70 0.35
CA LEU A 51 -9.25 12.47 -0.86
C LEU A 51 -8.03 11.59 -0.58
N GLN A 52 -7.31 11.83 0.52
CA GLN A 52 -6.18 11.00 0.94
C GLN A 52 -6.62 9.55 1.21
N ALA A 53 -7.77 9.36 1.86
CA ALA A 53 -8.32 8.01 2.10
C ALA A 53 -8.68 7.30 0.78
N LEU A 54 -9.24 8.00 -0.20
CA LEU A 54 -9.49 7.45 -1.55
C LEU A 54 -8.19 7.04 -2.24
N GLY A 55 -7.14 7.86 -2.12
CA GLY A 55 -5.80 7.54 -2.63
C GLY A 55 -5.19 6.31 -1.96
N ALA A 56 -5.30 6.20 -0.63
CA ALA A 56 -4.84 5.04 0.12
C ALA A 56 -5.60 3.75 -0.28
N ILE A 57 -6.92 3.83 -0.50
CA ILE A 57 -7.71 2.70 -1.00
C ILE A 57 -7.23 2.31 -2.41
N ALA A 58 -7.08 3.27 -3.31
CA ALA A 58 -6.60 3.03 -4.67
C ALA A 58 -5.23 2.34 -4.68
N PHE A 59 -4.30 2.82 -3.86
CA PHE A 59 -2.98 2.21 -3.70
C PHE A 59 -3.05 0.77 -3.15
N ALA A 60 -3.93 0.54 -2.17
CA ALA A 60 -4.05 -0.78 -1.53
C ALA A 60 -4.55 -1.89 -2.49
N TYR A 61 -5.12 -1.52 -3.64
CA TYR A 61 -5.54 -2.43 -4.72
C TYR A 61 -4.63 -2.37 -5.97
N SER A 62 -3.42 -1.82 -5.88
CA SER A 62 -2.47 -1.69 -7.00
C SER A 62 -1.72 -2.98 -7.33
N TYR A 63 -2.42 -4.12 -7.50
CA TYR A 63 -1.81 -5.41 -7.83
C TYR A 63 -1.61 -5.64 -9.34
N SER A 64 -2.11 -4.74 -10.19
CA SER A 64 -2.05 -4.88 -11.66
C SER A 64 -0.62 -5.00 -12.21
N VAL A 65 0.36 -4.40 -11.53
CA VAL A 65 1.78 -4.41 -11.92
C VAL A 65 2.33 -5.84 -11.97
N ILE A 66 1.94 -6.68 -11.01
CA ILE A 66 2.44 -8.04 -10.86
C ILE A 66 1.48 -9.07 -11.48
N LEU A 67 0.23 -8.66 -11.77
CA LEU A 67 -0.79 -9.57 -12.30
C LEU A 67 -0.35 -10.28 -13.58
N ILE A 68 0.30 -9.57 -14.51
CA ILE A 68 0.72 -10.14 -15.79
C ILE A 68 1.84 -11.17 -15.57
N GLU A 69 2.82 -10.85 -14.71
CA GLU A 69 3.91 -11.76 -14.35
C GLU A 69 3.38 -13.03 -13.68
N ILE A 70 2.42 -12.89 -12.74
CA ILE A 70 1.78 -14.05 -12.12
C ILE A 70 1.03 -14.86 -13.16
N GLN A 71 0.25 -14.19 -14.04
CA GLN A 71 -0.54 -14.88 -15.05
C GLN A 71 0.34 -15.68 -16.01
N ASP A 72 1.50 -15.17 -16.39
CA ASP A 72 2.48 -15.85 -17.27
C ASP A 72 3.05 -17.13 -16.64
N THR A 73 3.09 -17.22 -15.30
CA THR A 73 3.56 -18.43 -14.60
C THR A 73 2.48 -19.51 -14.41
N VAL A 74 1.21 -19.21 -14.66
CA VAL A 74 0.10 -20.15 -14.45
C VAL A 74 0.10 -21.19 -15.56
N LYS A 75 0.13 -22.48 -15.20
CA LYS A 75 0.08 -23.55 -16.19
C LYS A 75 -1.33 -23.74 -16.76
N SER A 76 -1.42 -23.85 -18.07
CA SER A 76 -2.61 -24.33 -18.80
C SER A 76 -2.62 -25.88 -18.87
N PRO A 77 -3.79 -26.56 -18.92
CA PRO A 77 -5.17 -26.07 -18.94
C PRO A 77 -5.83 -25.93 -17.54
N PRO A 78 -6.87 -25.08 -17.35
CA PRO A 78 -7.53 -24.20 -18.34
C PRO A 78 -6.71 -22.93 -18.64
N ALA A 79 -7.12 -22.15 -19.65
CA ALA A 79 -6.45 -20.90 -20.03
C ALA A 79 -6.14 -20.00 -18.81
N GLU A 80 -4.91 -19.48 -18.74
CA GLU A 80 -4.38 -18.74 -17.58
C GLU A 80 -5.32 -17.66 -17.05
N TYR A 81 -5.93 -16.87 -17.95
CA TYR A 81 -6.84 -15.78 -17.57
C TYR A 81 -8.08 -16.29 -16.80
N LYS A 82 -8.55 -17.52 -17.04
CA LYS A 82 -9.71 -18.09 -16.32
C LYS A 82 -9.35 -18.41 -14.88
N THR A 83 -8.18 -19.02 -14.67
CA THR A 83 -7.63 -19.32 -13.34
C THR A 83 -7.33 -18.02 -12.61
N MET A 84 -6.62 -17.08 -13.26
CA MET A 84 -6.34 -15.78 -12.65
C MET A 84 -7.60 -14.99 -12.32
N LYS A 85 -8.62 -14.97 -13.19
CA LYS A 85 -9.85 -14.24 -12.88
C LYS A 85 -10.53 -14.73 -11.60
N ARG A 86 -10.55 -16.06 -11.36
CA ARG A 86 -11.09 -16.64 -10.13
C ARG A 86 -10.21 -16.33 -8.92
N ALA A 87 -8.89 -16.48 -9.07
CA ALA A 87 -7.92 -16.18 -8.02
C ALA A 87 -7.97 -14.70 -7.60
N THR A 88 -7.96 -13.77 -8.56
CA THR A 88 -8.09 -12.33 -8.33
C THR A 88 -9.42 -11.98 -7.67
N LEU A 89 -10.54 -12.54 -8.14
CA LEU A 89 -11.84 -12.30 -7.51
C LEU A 89 -11.83 -12.70 -6.03
N PHE A 90 -11.35 -13.91 -5.74
CA PHE A 90 -11.24 -14.40 -4.36
C PHE A 90 -10.30 -13.52 -3.52
N SER A 91 -9.13 -13.16 -4.07
CA SER A 91 -8.15 -12.30 -3.41
C SER A 91 -8.71 -10.92 -3.07
N ILE A 92 -9.44 -10.28 -4.00
CA ILE A 92 -10.09 -8.99 -3.77
C ILE A 92 -11.14 -9.10 -2.68
N ILE A 93 -12.01 -10.11 -2.71
CA ILE A 93 -13.05 -10.31 -1.68
C ILE A 93 -12.40 -10.44 -0.30
N VAL A 94 -11.43 -11.34 -0.17
CA VAL A 94 -10.74 -11.57 1.11
C VAL A 94 -10.07 -10.28 1.59
N THR A 95 -9.30 -9.61 0.73
CA THR A 95 -8.58 -8.37 1.08
C THR A 95 -9.54 -7.26 1.48
N THR A 96 -10.66 -7.11 0.76
CA THR A 96 -11.70 -6.11 1.07
C THR A 96 -12.30 -6.35 2.44
N VAL A 97 -12.63 -7.60 2.78
CA VAL A 97 -13.15 -7.96 4.10
C VAL A 97 -12.15 -7.60 5.19
N PHE A 98 -10.88 -7.97 5.02
CA PHE A 98 -9.84 -7.65 6.01
C PHE A 98 -9.67 -6.14 6.20
N TYR A 99 -9.61 -5.36 5.11
CA TYR A 99 -9.47 -3.90 5.17
C TYR A 99 -10.68 -3.22 5.81
N LEU A 100 -11.89 -3.63 5.44
CA LEU A 100 -13.11 -3.10 6.03
C LEU A 100 -13.17 -3.40 7.52
N LEU A 101 -12.85 -4.62 7.94
CA LEU A 101 -12.82 -4.99 9.36
C LEU A 101 -11.75 -4.21 10.13
N CYS A 102 -10.55 -4.03 9.56
CA CYS A 102 -9.48 -3.30 10.24
C CYS A 102 -9.82 -1.81 10.37
N GLY A 103 -10.36 -1.21 9.31
CA GLY A 103 -10.81 0.17 9.31
C GLY A 103 -11.99 0.40 10.24
N SER A 104 -12.99 -0.49 10.22
CA SER A 104 -14.21 -0.34 11.03
C SER A 104 -13.93 -0.54 12.53
N PHE A 105 -13.19 -1.58 12.93
CA PHE A 105 -12.86 -1.79 14.34
C PHE A 105 -11.86 -0.76 14.86
N GLY A 106 -10.91 -0.32 14.04
CA GLY A 106 -10.01 0.77 14.40
C GLY A 106 -10.77 2.07 14.64
N TYR A 107 -11.68 2.43 13.73
CA TYR A 107 -12.49 3.63 13.86
C TYR A 107 -13.54 3.52 14.98
N ALA A 108 -14.10 2.34 15.22
CA ALA A 108 -14.96 2.06 16.36
C ALA A 108 -14.25 2.25 17.70
N ALA A 109 -12.97 1.86 17.78
CA ALA A 109 -12.18 1.89 19.00
C ALA A 109 -11.61 3.28 19.34
N PHE A 110 -11.32 4.12 18.35
CA PHE A 110 -10.63 5.41 18.56
C PHE A 110 -11.39 6.62 18.02
N GLY A 111 -12.43 6.42 17.21
CA GLY A 111 -13.23 7.49 16.61
C GLY A 111 -12.38 8.52 15.88
N ASP A 112 -12.63 9.80 16.17
CA ASP A 112 -11.92 10.94 15.57
C ASP A 112 -10.41 10.95 15.82
N LEU A 113 -9.93 10.21 16.83
CA LEU A 113 -8.52 10.10 17.20
C LEU A 113 -7.83 8.86 16.60
N SER A 114 -8.49 8.21 15.64
CA SER A 114 -7.94 7.03 14.97
C SER A 114 -6.54 7.29 14.38
N PRO A 115 -5.55 6.45 14.72
CA PRO A 115 -4.20 6.60 14.19
C PRO A 115 -4.14 6.14 12.72
N GLY A 116 -3.24 6.74 11.93
CA GLY A 116 -3.02 6.30 10.55
C GLY A 116 -2.40 4.89 10.44
N ILE A 117 -1.68 4.44 11.46
CA ILE A 117 -1.24 3.06 11.63
C ILE A 117 -2.00 2.48 12.83
N LEU A 118 -2.87 1.49 12.56
CA LEU A 118 -3.81 0.96 13.55
C LEU A 118 -3.13 0.56 14.88
N LEU A 119 -2.04 -0.20 14.80
CA LEU A 119 -1.36 -0.72 15.99
C LEU A 119 -0.64 0.35 16.82
N THR A 120 -0.35 1.53 16.27
CA THR A 120 0.23 2.65 17.03
C THR A 120 -0.74 3.19 18.08
N GLY A 121 -2.06 3.06 17.87
CA GLY A 121 -3.09 3.45 18.84
C GLY A 121 -3.14 2.54 20.07
N PHE A 122 -2.61 1.31 19.95
CA PHE A 122 -2.63 0.29 21.01
C PHE A 122 -1.31 0.20 21.77
N ARG A 123 -0.39 1.17 21.63
CA ARG A 123 0.94 1.14 22.27
C ARG A 123 0.91 0.97 23.79
N PHE A 124 -0.17 1.39 24.44
CA PHE A 124 -0.37 1.29 25.89
C PHE A 124 -1.47 0.27 26.27
N TYR A 125 -1.91 -0.55 25.32
CA TYR A 125 -3.00 -1.49 25.53
C TYR A 125 -2.45 -2.85 25.98
N ASN A 126 -3.01 -3.39 27.07
CA ASN A 126 -2.71 -4.75 27.50
C ASN A 126 -3.49 -5.74 26.61
N PRO A 127 -2.84 -6.79 26.06
CA PRO A 127 -1.46 -7.22 26.30
C PRO A 127 -0.41 -6.65 25.34
N TYR A 128 0.73 -6.19 25.88
CA TYR A 128 1.86 -5.67 25.11
C TYR A 128 2.52 -6.70 24.18
N TRP A 129 2.58 -7.97 24.60
CA TRP A 129 3.23 -9.03 23.82
C TRP A 129 2.57 -9.26 22.45
N LEU A 130 1.26 -9.03 22.33
CA LEU A 130 0.53 -9.22 21.08
C LEU A 130 0.93 -8.15 20.05
N LEU A 131 1.15 -6.92 20.53
CA LEU A 131 1.66 -5.82 19.72
C LEU A 131 3.08 -6.12 19.21
N ASP A 132 3.94 -6.65 20.08
CA ASP A 132 5.32 -7.01 19.71
C ASP A 132 5.38 -8.12 18.67
N ILE A 133 4.55 -9.17 18.81
CA ILE A 133 4.43 -10.25 17.80
C ILE A 133 3.94 -9.69 16.46
N ALA A 134 2.93 -8.82 16.49
CA ALA A 134 2.39 -8.23 15.26
C ALA A 134 3.43 -7.35 14.54
N ASN A 135 4.19 -6.54 15.29
CA ASN A 135 5.28 -5.74 14.74
C ASN A 135 6.41 -6.61 14.20
N LEU A 136 6.82 -7.67 14.93
CA LEU A 136 7.82 -8.63 14.47
C LEU A 136 7.39 -9.32 13.17
N ALA A 137 6.12 -9.71 13.06
CA ALA A 137 5.59 -10.32 11.85
C ALA A 137 5.65 -9.37 10.64
N VAL A 138 5.41 -8.06 10.85
CA VAL A 138 5.61 -7.05 9.80
C VAL A 138 7.08 -6.94 9.41
N VAL A 139 8.00 -6.92 10.38
CA VAL A 139 9.45 -6.87 10.10
C VAL A 139 9.89 -8.08 9.27
N VAL A 140 9.52 -9.30 9.68
CA VAL A 140 9.85 -10.52 8.94
C VAL A 140 9.28 -10.49 7.53
N HIS A 141 8.02 -10.06 7.37
CA HIS A 141 7.38 -9.92 6.07
C HIS A 141 8.11 -8.91 5.17
N LEU A 142 8.49 -7.75 5.70
CA LEU A 142 9.19 -6.70 4.96
C LEU A 142 10.63 -7.10 4.60
N ILE A 143 11.34 -7.83 5.46
CA ILE A 143 12.68 -8.36 5.14
C ILE A 143 12.62 -9.30 3.93
N GLY A 144 11.59 -10.15 3.86
CA GLY A 144 11.36 -11.01 2.70
C GLY A 144 11.09 -10.22 1.42
N ALA A 145 10.33 -9.13 1.50
CA ALA A 145 10.03 -8.27 0.37
C ALA A 145 11.21 -7.36 -0.05
N TYR A 146 12.11 -7.03 0.88
CA TYR A 146 13.29 -6.17 0.63
C TYR A 146 14.40 -6.89 -0.14
N GLN A 147 14.22 -8.17 -0.48
CA GLN A 147 15.21 -8.90 -1.26
C GLN A 147 15.38 -8.25 -2.65
N CYS A 148 16.58 -7.72 -2.90
CA CYS A 148 16.92 -7.04 -4.14
C CYS A 148 16.67 -7.96 -5.35
N PRO A 149 16.02 -7.48 -6.44
CA PRO A 149 15.87 -8.27 -7.65
C PRO A 149 17.23 -8.76 -8.13
N LYS A 150 17.36 -10.06 -8.30
CA LYS A 150 18.49 -10.66 -9.02
C LYS A 150 18.27 -10.36 -10.49
N SER A 151 18.86 -9.27 -10.98
CA SER A 151 18.90 -9.01 -12.43
C SER A 151 20.08 -9.74 -13.04
N ASP A 152 19.81 -10.73 -13.90
CA ASP A 152 20.85 -11.38 -14.71
C ASP A 152 21.55 -10.40 -15.66
N PHE A 153 20.91 -9.26 -15.95
CA PHE A 153 21.39 -8.25 -16.89
C PHE A 153 22.63 -7.47 -16.41
N VAL A 154 23.02 -7.57 -15.13
CA VAL A 154 24.17 -6.84 -14.58
C VAL A 154 25.04 -7.72 -13.68
N MET A 155 25.35 -8.93 -14.14
CA MET A 155 26.18 -9.91 -13.43
C MET A 155 27.54 -10.08 -14.10
N SER A 156 28.48 -9.18 -13.79
CA SER A 156 29.90 -9.53 -13.88
C SER A 156 30.31 -10.12 -12.52
N GLU A 157 30.50 -11.43 -12.49
CA GLU A 157 30.92 -12.16 -11.30
C GLU A 157 32.46 -12.14 -11.21
N HIS A 158 32.99 -11.66 -10.09
CA HIS A 158 34.41 -11.76 -9.78
C HIS A 158 34.60 -12.87 -8.74
N GLU A 159 35.38 -13.89 -9.09
CA GLU A 159 35.66 -15.02 -8.20
C GLU A 159 36.81 -14.63 -7.27
N ILE A 160 36.50 -14.48 -5.98
CA ILE A 160 37.53 -14.26 -4.95
C ILE A 160 37.75 -15.59 -4.22
N PRO A 161 38.95 -16.19 -4.32
CA PRO A 161 39.27 -17.37 -3.53
C PRO A 161 39.45 -16.97 -2.07
N ILE A 162 38.61 -17.51 -1.18
CA ILE A 162 38.73 -17.29 0.27
C ILE A 162 39.49 -18.48 0.87
N PRO A 163 40.58 -18.26 1.61
CA PRO A 163 41.27 -19.34 2.32
C PRO A 163 40.28 -20.06 3.26
N PHE A 164 40.20 -21.39 3.16
CA PHE A 164 39.35 -22.29 3.97
C PHE A 164 37.83 -22.26 3.70
N ALA A 165 37.30 -21.42 2.81
CA ALA A 165 35.85 -21.32 2.57
C ALA A 165 35.40 -21.46 1.10
N GLY A 166 36.34 -21.72 0.17
CA GLY A 166 36.07 -21.90 -1.26
C GLY A 166 36.08 -20.61 -2.08
N THR A 167 35.61 -20.68 -3.32
CA THR A 167 35.49 -19.53 -4.24
C THR A 167 34.18 -18.79 -3.98
N TYR A 168 34.27 -17.54 -3.57
CA TYR A 168 33.10 -16.69 -3.38
C TYR A 168 32.92 -15.78 -4.58
N ARG A 169 31.75 -15.85 -5.21
CA ARG A 169 31.37 -15.03 -6.36
C ARG A 169 30.84 -13.69 -5.89
N LEU A 170 31.69 -12.66 -5.92
CA LEU A 170 31.30 -11.29 -5.61
C LEU A 170 30.93 -10.55 -6.91
N ASN A 171 29.73 -9.97 -6.92
CA ASN A 171 29.38 -8.94 -7.88
C ASN A 171 29.54 -7.57 -7.21
N LEU A 172 30.67 -6.91 -7.46
CA LEU A 172 31.01 -5.60 -6.89
C LEU A 172 29.99 -4.52 -7.28
N PHE A 173 29.47 -4.56 -8.51
CA PHE A 173 28.44 -3.62 -8.96
C PHE A 173 27.16 -3.79 -8.15
N CYS A 174 26.72 -5.03 -7.91
CA CYS A 174 25.57 -5.30 -7.04
C CYS A 174 25.83 -4.91 -5.59
N LEU A 175 27.04 -5.09 -5.06
CA LEU A 175 27.36 -4.70 -3.69
C LEU A 175 27.32 -3.17 -3.52
N VAL A 176 27.95 -2.43 -4.42
CA VAL A 176 27.96 -0.95 -4.41
C VAL A 176 26.55 -0.41 -4.65
N TRP A 177 25.83 -0.93 -5.63
CA TRP A 177 24.46 -0.48 -5.90
C TRP A 177 23.51 -0.78 -4.73
N ARG A 178 23.58 -1.97 -4.14
CA ARG A 178 22.77 -2.33 -2.95
C ARG A 178 23.10 -1.44 -1.76
N THR A 179 24.38 -1.17 -1.49
CA THR A 179 24.78 -0.30 -0.37
C THR A 179 24.33 1.14 -0.58
N ILE A 180 24.45 1.69 -1.79
CA ILE A 180 23.92 3.01 -2.14
C ILE A 180 22.40 3.04 -1.99
N PHE A 181 21.70 2.04 -2.52
CA PHE A 181 20.23 1.95 -2.41
C PHE A 181 19.78 1.86 -0.95
N VAL A 182 20.41 1.01 -0.13
CA VAL A 182 20.14 0.90 1.31
C VAL A 182 20.43 2.22 2.02
N ALA A 183 21.57 2.86 1.74
CA ALA A 183 21.95 4.13 2.35
C ALA A 183 20.94 5.24 2.01
N ILE A 184 20.53 5.37 0.74
CA ILE A 184 19.54 6.35 0.30
C ILE A 184 18.18 6.07 0.94
N THR A 185 17.69 4.82 0.89
CA THR A 185 16.39 4.47 1.48
C THR A 185 16.36 4.67 3.00
N THR A 186 17.46 4.37 3.68
CA THR A 186 17.63 4.62 5.12
C THR A 186 17.66 6.11 5.44
N LEU A 187 18.39 6.91 4.64
CA LEU A 187 18.44 8.36 4.79
C LEU A 187 17.05 8.98 4.59
N ILE A 188 16.32 8.56 3.54
CA ILE A 188 14.96 9.01 3.28
C ILE A 188 14.04 8.64 4.44
N ALA A 189 14.13 7.41 4.98
CA ALA A 189 13.33 6.98 6.12
C ALA A 189 13.62 7.78 7.40
N MET A 190 14.87 8.21 7.61
CA MET A 190 15.24 9.08 8.72
C MET A 190 14.75 10.52 8.54
N LEU A 191 14.79 11.04 7.31
CA LEU A 191 14.37 12.41 6.98
C LEU A 191 12.85 12.58 6.94
N MET A 192 12.12 11.53 6.55
CA MET A 192 10.66 11.54 6.40
C MET A 192 10.00 10.38 7.17
N PRO A 193 9.77 10.52 8.48
CA PRO A 193 9.14 9.47 9.30
C PRO A 193 7.62 9.32 9.09
N PHE A 194 7.05 9.89 8.02
CA PHE A 194 5.62 9.88 7.72
C PHE A 194 5.26 8.81 6.69
N PHE A 195 5.13 7.56 7.14
CA PHE A 195 4.84 6.41 6.28
C PHE A 195 3.60 6.61 5.39
N ASN A 196 2.53 7.18 5.92
CA ASN A 196 1.28 7.35 5.17
C ASN A 196 1.42 8.34 4.01
N ASP A 197 2.20 9.40 4.20
CA ASP A 197 2.35 10.47 3.21
C ASP A 197 3.31 10.01 2.09
N VAL A 198 4.36 9.26 2.43
CA VAL A 198 5.24 8.61 1.43
C VAL A 198 4.48 7.57 0.60
N VAL A 199 3.64 6.75 1.26
CA VAL A 199 2.81 5.74 0.56
C VAL A 199 1.73 6.40 -0.29
N GLY A 200 1.12 7.49 0.19
CA GLY A 200 0.17 8.30 -0.57
C GLY A 200 0.81 8.90 -1.83
N PHE A 201 2.00 9.47 -1.69
CA PHE A 201 2.79 10.03 -2.79
C PHE A 201 3.25 8.99 -3.82
N LEU A 202 3.91 7.91 -3.38
CA LEU A 202 4.35 6.82 -4.27
C LEU A 202 3.15 6.14 -4.94
N GLY A 203 2.07 6.00 -4.18
CA GLY A 203 0.80 5.50 -4.69
C GLY A 203 0.25 6.39 -5.78
N ALA A 204 0.19 7.70 -5.59
CA ALA A 204 -0.24 8.65 -6.62
C ALA A 204 0.60 8.55 -7.91
N ILE A 205 1.92 8.56 -7.81
CA ILE A 205 2.80 8.52 -8.99
C ILE A 205 2.69 7.19 -9.75
N GLY A 206 2.64 6.07 -9.03
CA GLY A 206 2.54 4.74 -9.65
C GLY A 206 1.13 4.41 -10.14
N PHE A 207 0.11 4.86 -9.42
CA PHE A 207 -1.28 4.44 -9.62
C PHE A 207 -1.85 4.97 -10.93
N TRP A 208 -1.69 6.26 -11.23
CA TRP A 208 -2.26 6.82 -12.45
C TRP A 208 -1.76 6.14 -13.74
N PRO A 209 -0.44 6.04 -14.01
CA PRO A 209 0.05 5.46 -15.25
C PRO A 209 -0.30 3.97 -15.36
N LEU A 210 -0.01 3.19 -14.31
CA LEU A 210 -0.03 1.72 -14.37
C LEU A 210 -1.41 1.10 -14.14
N THR A 211 -2.23 1.69 -13.27
CA THR A 211 -3.54 1.13 -12.89
C THR A 211 -4.70 1.76 -13.65
N VAL A 212 -4.55 2.99 -14.16
CA VAL A 212 -5.65 3.71 -14.82
C VAL A 212 -5.35 3.99 -16.28
N TYR A 213 -4.29 4.74 -16.58
CA TYR A 213 -3.99 5.20 -17.94
C TYR A 213 -3.73 4.04 -18.90
N PHE A 214 -2.75 3.18 -18.62
CA PHE A 214 -2.39 2.08 -19.52
C PHE A 214 -3.57 1.12 -19.78
N PRO A 215 -4.31 0.63 -18.77
CA PRO A 215 -5.49 -0.22 -19.01
C PRO A 215 -6.57 0.45 -19.87
N ILE A 216 -6.81 1.75 -19.68
CA ILE A 216 -7.78 2.50 -20.49
C ILE A 216 -7.33 2.60 -21.95
N GLU A 217 -6.06 2.94 -22.21
CA GLU A 217 -5.54 2.98 -23.58
C GLU A 217 -5.58 1.60 -24.25
N MET A 218 -5.19 0.55 -23.52
CA MET A 218 -5.27 -0.82 -24.02
C MET A 218 -6.71 -1.20 -24.38
N TYR A 219 -7.69 -0.83 -23.54
CA TYR A 219 -9.10 -1.11 -23.81
C TYR A 219 -9.63 -0.35 -25.03
N ILE A 220 -9.30 0.94 -25.17
CA ILE A 220 -9.69 1.76 -26.33
C ILE A 220 -9.10 1.17 -27.62
N SER A 221 -7.83 0.79 -27.59
CA SER A 221 -7.13 0.19 -28.73
C SER A 221 -7.70 -1.17 -29.10
N GLN A 222 -7.96 -2.05 -28.11
CA GLN A 222 -8.47 -3.39 -28.35
C GLN A 222 -9.91 -3.39 -28.88
N LYS A 223 -10.75 -2.45 -28.40
CA LYS A 223 -12.15 -2.33 -28.80
C LYS A 223 -12.37 -1.38 -29.97
N ASN A 224 -11.32 -0.82 -30.57
CA ASN A 224 -11.39 0.15 -31.66
C ASN A 224 -12.41 1.26 -31.39
N ILE A 225 -12.39 1.82 -30.17
CA ILE A 225 -13.36 2.85 -29.79
C ILE A 225 -13.01 4.14 -30.53
N GLY A 226 -13.95 4.60 -31.37
CA GLY A 226 -13.78 5.83 -32.15
C GLY A 226 -13.52 7.05 -31.26
N ARG A 227 -12.53 7.86 -31.64
CA ARG A 227 -12.22 9.13 -30.97
C ARG A 227 -13.43 10.06 -31.06
N GLY A 228 -13.79 10.71 -29.95
CA GLY A 228 -14.95 11.60 -29.86
C GLY A 228 -16.29 10.92 -29.55
N THR A 229 -16.34 9.58 -29.45
CA THR A 229 -17.54 8.90 -28.94
C THR A 229 -17.75 9.19 -27.45
N SER A 230 -19.00 9.12 -26.96
CA SER A 230 -19.32 9.33 -25.54
C SER A 230 -18.56 8.38 -24.61
N ARG A 231 -18.36 7.12 -25.04
CA ARG A 231 -17.56 6.13 -24.32
C ARG A 231 -16.09 6.49 -24.27
N TRP A 232 -15.52 6.99 -25.37
CA TRP A 232 -14.13 7.45 -25.40
C TRP A 232 -13.93 8.66 -24.48
N LEU A 233 -14.85 9.63 -24.52
CA LEU A 233 -14.79 10.81 -23.66
C LEU A 233 -14.90 10.42 -22.18
N ALA A 234 -15.84 9.54 -21.82
CA ALA A 234 -15.98 9.05 -20.45
C ALA A 234 -14.71 8.37 -19.93
N LEU A 235 -14.10 7.50 -20.73
CA LEU A 235 -12.86 6.80 -20.37
C LEU A 235 -11.68 7.79 -20.20
N LYS A 236 -11.56 8.78 -21.09
CA LYS A 236 -10.52 9.82 -20.96
C LYS A 236 -10.75 10.71 -19.74
N MET A 237 -11.99 11.08 -19.45
CA MET A 237 -12.33 11.87 -18.26
C MET A 237 -11.98 11.12 -16.96
N ILE A 238 -12.21 9.80 -16.90
CA ILE A 238 -11.79 8.97 -15.75
C ILE A 238 -10.27 9.01 -15.60
N SER A 239 -9.52 8.85 -16.70
CA SER A 239 -8.06 8.90 -16.66
C SER A 239 -7.53 10.26 -16.20
N VAL A 240 -8.12 11.37 -16.68
CA VAL A 240 -7.74 12.73 -16.26
C VAL A 240 -8.10 12.99 -14.80
N ALA A 241 -9.29 12.57 -14.35
CA ALA A 241 -9.69 12.70 -12.96
C ALA A 241 -8.75 11.93 -12.02
N ALA A 242 -8.33 10.72 -12.40
CA ALA A 242 -7.33 9.95 -11.65
C ALA A 242 -5.94 10.59 -11.67
N ALA A 243 -5.56 11.25 -12.78
CA ALA A 243 -4.31 12.00 -12.89
C ALA A 243 -4.31 13.19 -11.92
N VAL A 244 -5.37 13.99 -11.96
CA VAL A 244 -5.53 15.16 -11.08
C VAL A 244 -5.59 14.72 -9.62
N GLY A 245 -6.33 13.65 -9.31
CA GLY A 245 -6.37 13.10 -7.96
C GLY A 245 -5.02 12.61 -7.46
N SER A 246 -4.24 11.94 -8.32
CA SER A 246 -2.87 11.51 -7.98
C SER A 246 -1.94 12.69 -7.78
N VAL A 247 -1.91 13.63 -8.71
CA VAL A 247 -1.04 14.81 -8.65
C VAL A 247 -1.37 15.67 -7.43
N ALA A 248 -2.65 15.92 -7.16
CA ALA A 248 -3.09 16.62 -5.96
C ALA A 248 -2.67 15.85 -4.69
N GLY A 249 -2.90 14.54 -4.61
CA GLY A 249 -2.46 13.71 -3.49
C GLY A 249 -0.96 13.86 -3.22
N GLY A 250 -0.13 13.73 -4.26
CA GLY A 250 1.32 13.80 -4.12
C GLY A 250 1.86 15.19 -3.73
N PHE A 251 1.29 16.27 -4.28
CA PHE A 251 1.75 17.63 -3.92
C PHE A 251 1.38 18.04 -2.50
N LEU A 252 0.26 17.55 -2.00
CA LEU A 252 -0.24 17.94 -0.68
C LEU A 252 0.34 17.07 0.45
N ASP A 253 0.69 15.81 0.19
CA ASP A 253 1.46 14.98 1.12
C ASP A 253 2.87 15.54 1.38
N LEU A 254 3.40 16.41 0.49
CA LEU A 254 4.67 17.12 0.67
C LEU A 254 4.56 18.41 1.51
N GLN A 255 3.34 18.91 1.77
CA GLN A 255 3.10 20.19 2.45
C GLN A 255 2.67 20.05 3.92
N THR A 256 2.45 18.83 4.41
CA THR A 256 2.10 18.51 5.80
C THR A 256 3.25 17.86 6.54
#